data_AF-G3NC82-F1
#
_entry.id   AF-G3NC82-F1
#
_cell.length_a   1.000
_cell.length_b   1.000
_cell.length_c   1.000
_cell.angle_alpha   90.00
_cell.angle_beta   90.00
_cell.angle_gamma   90.00
#
_symmetry.space_group_name_H-M   'P 1'
#
loop_
_entity.id
_entity.type
_entity.pdbx_description
1 polymer ?
#
loop_
_entity_poly.entity_id
_entity_poly.type
_entity_poly.pdbx_seq_one_letter_code
_entity_poly.pdbx_strand_id
1 'polypeptide(L)'
;FNECSNWVKEIILFCLETPPDSRSLVVLVFALSIGALVIYFIDSSDPIESCQNFYQDFTLQIDMAFNVFFLLYFGLRFIAANDKLWFWLEVNSVVDFFTVPPVFVSVYLNRSWLGLRFLRALRLIQFSEILQFLNILKTSNSIKLVNLCSIFISTWLTAAGFIHLVENSGDPWENFQNSQTLSYWECV
;
A
#
# COMPACT_ATOMS: atom_id res chain seq x y z
N PHE A 1 10.68 29.92 3.55
CA PHE A 1 9.72 28.83 3.29
C PHE A 1 9.34 28.69 1.80
N ASN A 2 9.16 29.79 1.04
CA ASN A 2 8.86 29.70 -0.40
C ASN A 2 10.04 29.21 -1.27
N GLU A 3 11.30 29.55 -0.94
CA GLU A 3 12.47 29.08 -1.72
C GLU A 3 12.74 27.56 -1.58
N CYS A 4 12.48 26.97 -0.42
CA CYS A 4 12.68 25.54 -0.20
C CYS A 4 11.60 24.69 -0.90
N SER A 5 10.37 25.22 -1.01
CA SER A 5 9.30 24.61 -1.82
C SER A 5 9.60 24.70 -3.32
N ASN A 6 10.21 25.79 -3.79
CA ASN A 6 10.61 25.93 -5.20
C ASN A 6 11.71 24.96 -5.60
N TRP A 7 12.75 24.75 -4.77
CA TRP A 7 13.81 23.78 -5.06
C TRP A 7 13.28 22.33 -5.11
N VAL A 8 12.32 21.96 -4.26
CA VAL A 8 11.75 20.60 -4.28
C VAL A 8 10.75 20.43 -5.42
N LYS A 9 9.99 21.47 -5.75
CA LYS A 9 9.19 21.49 -6.99
C LYS A 9 10.09 21.41 -8.22
N GLU A 10 11.25 22.06 -8.23
CA GLU A 10 12.27 21.95 -9.28
C GLU A 10 12.93 20.58 -9.31
N ILE A 11 13.15 19.89 -8.18
CA ILE A 11 13.66 18.51 -8.16
C ILE A 11 12.61 17.52 -8.64
N ILE A 12 11.34 17.70 -8.26
CA ILE A 12 10.23 16.89 -8.75
C ILE A 12 10.00 17.16 -10.24
N LEU A 13 10.08 18.42 -10.66
CA LEU A 13 10.09 18.81 -12.06
C LEU A 13 11.32 18.21 -12.76
N PHE A 14 12.51 18.22 -12.18
CA PHE A 14 13.74 17.63 -12.75
C PHE A 14 13.68 16.11 -12.85
N CYS A 15 13.04 15.41 -11.90
CA CYS A 15 12.68 14.00 -12.00
C CYS A 15 11.53 13.72 -12.97
N LEU A 16 10.71 14.74 -13.29
CA LEU A 16 9.63 14.67 -14.27
C LEU A 16 10.07 15.06 -15.70
N GLU A 17 11.11 15.89 -15.83
CA GLU A 17 11.60 16.51 -17.08
C GLU A 17 12.72 15.71 -17.75
N THR A 18 13.19 14.59 -17.18
CA THR A 18 13.99 13.63 -17.93
C THR A 18 13.05 12.65 -18.67
N PRO A 19 13.08 12.62 -20.02
CA PRO A 19 12.00 12.09 -20.84
C PRO A 19 11.65 10.58 -20.69
N PRO A 20 12.49 9.69 -20.13
CA PRO A 20 12.07 8.32 -19.80
C PRO A 20 11.69 8.07 -18.32
N ASP A 21 11.89 9.01 -17.39
CA ASP A 21 11.96 8.68 -15.94
C ASP A 21 10.64 8.87 -15.15
N SER A 22 9.77 9.78 -15.57
CA SER A 22 8.47 9.97 -14.89
C SER A 22 7.51 8.79 -15.08
N ARG A 23 7.45 8.26 -16.30
CA ARG A 23 6.66 7.07 -16.62
C ARG A 23 7.25 5.82 -15.99
N SER A 24 8.59 5.70 -15.98
CA SER A 24 9.26 4.55 -15.39
C SER A 24 9.04 4.51 -13.87
N LEU A 25 9.06 5.66 -13.19
CA LEU A 25 8.77 5.74 -11.76
C LEU A 25 7.32 5.34 -11.46
N VAL A 26 6.34 5.81 -12.25
CA VAL A 26 4.94 5.42 -12.09
C VAL A 26 4.74 3.91 -12.31
N VAL A 27 5.38 3.35 -13.33
CA VAL A 27 5.35 1.90 -13.60
C VAL A 27 6.04 1.10 -12.48
N LEU A 28 7.14 1.61 -11.94
CA LEU A 28 7.86 0.99 -10.84
C LEU A 28 7.01 0.97 -9.57
N VAL A 29 6.43 2.11 -9.18
CA VAL A 29 5.52 2.22 -8.03
C VAL A 29 4.35 1.24 -8.18
N PHE A 30 3.84 1.10 -9.41
CA PHE A 30 2.77 0.16 -9.70
C PHE A 30 3.20 -1.30 -9.53
N ALA A 31 4.33 -1.71 -10.13
CA ALA A 31 4.85 -3.07 -10.01
C ALA A 31 5.17 -3.43 -8.55
N LEU A 32 5.77 -2.50 -7.80
CA LEU A 32 6.04 -2.67 -6.37
C LEU A 32 4.76 -2.75 -5.54
N SER A 33 3.71 -2.03 -5.91
CA SER A 33 2.42 -2.09 -5.19
C SER A 33 1.74 -3.45 -5.37
N ILE A 34 1.80 -4.03 -6.58
CA ILE A 34 1.35 -5.42 -6.80
C ILE A 34 2.23 -6.38 -6.00
N GLY A 35 3.56 -6.24 -6.06
CA GLY A 35 4.48 -7.09 -5.31
C GLY A 35 4.19 -7.07 -3.80
N ALA A 36 3.95 -5.90 -3.23
CA ALA A 36 3.61 -5.73 -1.81
C ALA A 36 2.24 -6.34 -1.45
N LEU A 37 1.29 -6.41 -2.39
CA LEU A 37 0.01 -7.09 -2.21
C LEU A 37 0.18 -8.62 -2.30
N VAL A 38 1.03 -9.11 -3.19
CA VAL A 38 1.36 -10.54 -3.29
C VAL A 38 2.07 -11.02 -2.02
N ILE A 39 3.02 -10.24 -1.50
CA ILE A 39 3.66 -10.52 -0.21
C ILE A 39 2.62 -10.58 0.90
N TYR A 40 1.63 -9.67 0.91
CA TYR A 40 0.52 -9.74 1.87
C TYR A 40 -0.26 -11.06 1.75
N PHE A 41 -0.57 -11.54 0.55
CA PHE A 41 -1.25 -12.83 0.39
C PHE A 41 -0.42 -14.01 0.87
N ILE A 42 0.91 -13.97 0.68
CA ILE A 42 1.82 -14.99 1.21
C ILE A 42 1.80 -14.94 2.74
N ASP A 43 2.03 -13.77 3.34
CA ASP A 43 2.04 -13.57 4.80
C ASP A 43 0.68 -13.87 5.44
N SER A 44 -0.43 -13.71 4.71
CA SER A 44 -1.78 -14.01 5.22
C SER A 44 -2.04 -15.49 5.44
N SER A 45 -1.14 -16.36 4.95
CA SER A 45 -1.18 -17.80 5.22
C SER A 45 -0.58 -18.16 6.59
N ASP A 46 0.16 -17.23 7.21
CA ASP A 46 0.76 -17.38 8.53
C ASP A 46 -0.15 -16.79 9.63
N PRO A 47 0.02 -17.19 10.91
CA PRO A 47 -0.76 -16.63 12.03
C PRO A 47 -0.56 -15.11 12.18
N ILE A 48 -1.58 -14.42 12.73
CA ILE A 48 -1.63 -12.93 12.82
C ILE A 48 -0.40 -12.31 13.48
N GLU A 49 0.11 -12.95 14.54
CA GLU A 49 1.35 -12.57 15.22
C GLU A 49 2.31 -13.75 15.17
N SER A 50 3.48 -13.52 14.55
CA SER A 50 4.56 -14.50 14.53
C SER A 50 5.86 -13.85 15.02
N CYS A 51 6.54 -14.55 15.94
CA CYS A 51 7.88 -14.18 16.38
C CYS A 51 8.89 -14.66 15.34
N GLN A 52 9.09 -13.84 14.31
CA GLN A 52 10.01 -14.09 13.21
C GLN A 52 11.30 -13.29 13.40
N ASN A 53 12.44 -13.96 13.30
CA ASN A 53 13.74 -13.30 13.37
C ASN A 53 14.00 -12.59 12.04
N PHE A 54 14.11 -11.27 12.08
CA PHE A 54 14.33 -10.40 10.91
C PHE A 54 15.49 -10.83 9.99
N TYR A 55 16.50 -11.49 10.57
CA TYR A 55 17.68 -11.94 9.84
C TYR A 55 17.48 -13.21 9.01
N GLN A 56 16.47 -14.03 9.31
CA GLN A 56 16.23 -15.30 8.64
C GLN A 56 15.13 -15.19 7.57
N ASP A 57 14.17 -14.27 7.75
CA ASP A 57 13.04 -14.16 6.84
C ASP A 57 13.29 -13.18 5.69
N PHE A 58 13.58 -13.76 4.52
CA PHE A 58 13.81 -13.02 3.29
C PHE A 58 12.57 -12.22 2.84
N THR A 59 11.36 -12.74 3.08
CA THR A 59 10.09 -12.05 2.78
C THR A 59 9.97 -10.72 3.53
N LEU A 60 10.35 -10.71 4.82
CA LEU A 60 10.29 -9.51 5.65
C LEU A 60 11.32 -8.46 5.22
N GLN A 61 12.50 -8.89 4.76
CA GLN A 61 13.53 -7.99 4.23
C GLN A 61 13.08 -7.32 2.94
N ILE A 62 12.47 -8.08 2.02
CA ILE A 62 11.87 -7.51 0.80
C ILE A 62 10.72 -6.57 1.15
N ASP A 63 9.85 -6.95 2.08
CA ASP A 63 8.74 -6.10 2.52
C ASP A 63 9.27 -4.78 3.08
N MET A 64 10.30 -4.82 3.94
CA MET A 64 10.95 -3.61 4.45
C MET A 64 11.48 -2.74 3.32
N ALA A 65 12.19 -3.31 2.34
CA ALA A 65 12.72 -2.55 1.20
C ALA A 65 11.59 -1.85 0.41
N PHE A 66 10.48 -2.54 0.16
CA PHE A 66 9.32 -1.96 -0.51
C PHE A 66 8.68 -0.84 0.32
N ASN A 67 8.53 -1.02 1.63
CA ASN A 67 7.96 0.02 2.51
C ASN A 67 8.87 1.25 2.64
N VAL A 68 10.19 1.08 2.67
CA VAL A 68 11.14 2.21 2.61
C VAL A 68 10.99 2.97 1.30
N PHE A 69 10.86 2.26 0.17
CA PHE A 69 10.59 2.91 -1.11
C PHE A 69 9.26 3.69 -1.10
N PHE A 70 8.17 3.11 -0.56
CA PHE A 70 6.89 3.81 -0.44
C PHE A 70 6.97 5.02 0.49
N LEU A 71 7.74 4.96 1.58
CA LEU A 71 7.98 6.10 2.46
C LEU A 71 8.65 7.26 1.72
N LEU A 72 9.70 6.97 0.94
CA LEU A 72 10.40 7.98 0.15
C LEU A 72 9.46 8.59 -0.89
N TYR A 73 8.68 7.75 -1.57
CA TYR A 73 7.69 8.21 -2.55
C TYR A 73 6.59 9.08 -1.93
N PHE A 74 6.06 8.68 -0.77
CA PHE A 74 5.12 9.47 0.03
C PHE A 74 5.73 10.81 0.46
N GLY A 75 6.98 10.81 0.94
CA GLY A 75 7.69 12.02 1.33
C GLY A 75 7.87 13.00 0.16
N LEU A 76 8.21 12.52 -1.03
CA LEU A 76 8.28 13.34 -2.24
C LEU A 76 6.91 13.95 -2.58
N ARG A 77 5.84 13.15 -2.57
CA ARG A 77 4.47 13.65 -2.81
C ARG A 77 4.03 14.68 -1.74
N PHE A 78 4.38 14.46 -0.47
CA PHE A 78 4.06 15.37 0.63
C PHE A 78 4.70 16.75 0.49
N ILE A 79 5.96 16.81 0.02
CA ILE A 79 6.64 18.09 -0.20
C ILE A 79 6.12 18.80 -1.45
N ALA A 80 5.68 18.04 -2.46
CA ALA A 80 5.08 18.57 -3.68
C ALA A 80 3.71 19.23 -3.45
N ALA A 81 2.94 18.69 -2.50
CA ALA A 81 1.56 19.10 -2.27
C ALA A 81 1.47 20.55 -1.77
N ASN A 82 0.64 21.36 -2.44
CA ASN A 82 0.35 22.73 -2.01
C ASN A 82 -0.47 22.75 -0.71
N ASP A 83 -1.47 21.86 -0.59
CA ASP A 83 -2.37 21.77 0.56
C ASP A 83 -2.12 20.49 1.36
N LYS A 84 -1.39 20.64 2.47
CA LYS A 84 -1.00 19.50 3.32
C LYS A 84 -2.18 18.75 3.94
N LEU A 85 -3.26 19.45 4.29
CA LEU A 85 -4.45 18.83 4.89
C LEU A 85 -5.22 17.97 3.89
N TRP A 86 -5.39 18.46 2.66
CA TRP A 86 -6.06 17.69 1.61
C TRP A 86 -5.24 16.47 1.22
N PHE A 87 -3.91 16.63 1.14
CA PHE A 87 -3.00 15.53 0.88
C PHE A 87 -3.05 14.44 1.96
N TRP A 88 -3.18 14.80 3.24
CA TRP A 88 -3.33 13.85 4.34
C TRP A 88 -4.64 13.04 4.26
N LEU A 89 -5.70 13.62 3.69
CA LEU A 89 -7.00 12.96 3.52
C LEU A 89 -7.09 12.15 2.22
N GLU A 90 -6.08 12.19 1.36
CA GLU A 90 -6.03 11.38 0.16
C GLU A 90 -5.93 9.89 0.54
N VAL A 91 -6.77 9.04 -0.05
CA VAL A 91 -6.84 7.60 0.27
C VAL A 91 -5.46 6.93 0.18
N ASN A 92 -4.64 7.37 -0.77
CA ASN A 92 -3.29 6.86 -0.99
C ASN A 92 -2.36 7.16 0.18
N SER A 93 -2.40 8.41 0.64
CA SER A 93 -1.67 8.88 1.82
C SER A 93 -2.13 8.17 3.09
N VAL A 94 -3.43 7.92 3.21
CA VAL A 94 -4.01 7.17 4.33
C VAL A 94 -3.51 5.73 4.36
N VAL A 95 -3.49 5.05 3.21
CA VAL A 95 -2.94 3.69 3.09
C VAL A 95 -1.46 3.66 3.48
N ASP A 96 -0.66 4.60 2.98
CA ASP A 96 0.77 4.68 3.31
C ASP A 96 0.97 4.95 4.81
N PHE A 97 0.15 5.83 5.40
CA PHE A 97 0.17 6.12 6.84
C PHE A 97 -0.13 4.90 7.72
N PHE A 98 -1.04 4.02 7.30
CA PHE A 98 -1.37 2.82 8.07
C PHE A 98 -0.44 1.63 7.81
N THR A 99 0.24 1.59 6.67
CA THR A 99 1.05 0.43 6.29
C THR A 99 2.54 0.61 6.57
N VAL A 100 3.05 1.85 6.53
CA VAL A 100 4.49 2.12 6.63
C VAL A 100 5.02 2.14 8.08
N PRO A 101 4.42 2.89 9.03
CA PRO A 101 4.90 2.92 10.42
C PRO A 101 4.92 1.55 11.12
N PRO A 102 3.89 0.68 10.99
CA PRO A 102 3.92 -0.63 11.63
C PRO A 102 5.07 -1.53 11.17
N VAL A 103 5.56 -1.38 9.93
CA VAL A 103 6.69 -2.16 9.43
C VAL A 103 7.99 -1.76 10.13
N PHE A 104 8.23 -0.45 10.34
CA PHE A 104 9.40 -0.01 11.11
C PHE A 104 9.35 -0.47 12.57
N VAL A 105 8.16 -0.42 13.18
CA VAL A 105 7.95 -0.94 14.54
C VAL A 105 8.19 -2.45 14.60
N SER A 106 7.74 -3.20 13.58
CA SER A 106 7.94 -4.64 13.46
C SER A 106 9.43 -5.02 13.42
N VAL A 107 10.25 -4.28 12.67
CA VAL A 107 11.71 -4.47 12.63
C VAL A 107 12.34 -4.12 13.98
N TYR A 108 11.91 -3.03 14.61
CA TYR A 108 12.44 -2.60 15.91
C TYR A 108 12.15 -3.62 17.02
N LEU A 109 10.96 -4.24 16.99
CA LEU A 109 10.51 -5.22 17.99
C LEU A 109 10.87 -6.67 17.63
N ASN A 110 11.41 -6.96 16.44
CA ASN A 110 11.60 -8.31 15.90
C ASN A 110 10.33 -9.17 16.00
N ARG A 111 9.17 -8.59 15.69
CA ARG A 111 7.87 -9.28 15.64
C ARG A 111 7.08 -8.86 14.43
N SER A 112 6.53 -9.83 13.69
CA SER A 112 5.65 -9.54 12.56
C SER A 112 4.20 -9.45 13.04
N TRP A 113 3.51 -8.38 12.63
CA TRP A 113 2.08 -8.23 12.83
C TRP A 113 1.40 -7.99 11.48
N LEU A 114 0.45 -8.86 11.13
CA LEU A 114 -0.29 -8.80 9.87
C LEU A 114 -1.21 -7.57 9.82
N GLY A 115 -1.84 -7.22 10.95
CA GLY A 115 -2.57 -5.98 11.21
C GLY A 115 -3.33 -5.38 10.01
N LEU A 116 -3.05 -4.10 9.71
CA LEU A 116 -3.71 -3.32 8.65
C LEU A 116 -3.05 -3.47 7.26
N ARG A 117 -2.22 -4.50 7.04
CA ARG A 117 -1.51 -4.69 5.75
C ARG A 117 -2.48 -4.92 4.58
N PHE A 118 -3.70 -5.39 4.84
CA PHE A 118 -4.75 -5.57 3.83
C PHE A 118 -5.14 -4.26 3.12
N LEU A 119 -4.93 -3.10 3.75
CA LEU A 119 -5.17 -1.80 3.14
C LEU A 119 -4.32 -1.55 1.89
N ARG A 120 -3.24 -2.33 1.68
CA ARG A 120 -2.45 -2.29 0.42
C ARG A 120 -3.32 -2.61 -0.81
N ALA A 121 -4.42 -3.36 -0.65
CA ALA A 121 -5.38 -3.62 -1.73
C ALA A 121 -6.04 -2.33 -2.26
N LEU A 122 -6.19 -1.29 -1.41
CA LEU A 122 -6.74 0.01 -1.81
C LEU A 122 -5.91 0.71 -2.88
N ARG A 123 -4.61 0.40 -3.00
CA ARG A 123 -3.74 0.95 -4.06
C ARG A 123 -4.18 0.50 -5.46
N LEU A 124 -5.01 -0.54 -5.59
CA LEU A 124 -5.59 -0.96 -6.87
C LEU A 124 -6.57 0.06 -7.46
N ILE A 125 -7.06 1.03 -6.69
CA ILE A 125 -7.90 2.12 -7.20
C ILE A 125 -7.11 3.02 -8.16
N GLN A 126 -5.89 3.40 -7.75
CA GLN A 126 -4.95 4.20 -8.57
C GLN A 126 -4.50 3.49 -9.85
N PHE A 127 -4.62 2.15 -9.93
CA PHE A 127 -4.26 1.39 -11.13
C PHE A 127 -4.97 1.92 -12.37
N SER A 128 -6.26 2.24 -12.22
CA SER A 128 -7.09 2.74 -13.32
C SER A 128 -6.63 4.11 -13.83
N GLU A 129 -6.15 4.98 -12.94
CA GLU A 129 -5.61 6.31 -13.26
C GLU A 129 -4.22 6.20 -13.92
N ILE A 130 -3.37 5.29 -13.42
CA ILE A 130 -2.05 5.01 -13.99
C ILE A 130 -2.16 4.48 -15.43
N LEU A 131 -3.10 3.58 -15.70
CA LEU A 131 -3.32 3.05 -17.06
C LEU A 131 -3.80 4.12 -18.05
N GLN A 132 -4.56 5.11 -17.57
CA GLN A 132 -4.94 6.28 -18.36
C GLN A 132 -3.72 7.15 -18.67
N PHE A 133 -2.87 7.40 -17.66
CA PHE A 133 -1.65 8.18 -17.84
C PHE A 133 -0.65 7.53 -18.82
N LEU A 134 -0.57 6.20 -18.83
CA LEU A 134 0.27 5.43 -19.77
C LEU A 134 -0.31 5.34 -21.19
N ASN A 135 -1.46 5.97 -21.47
CA ASN A 135 -2.14 5.98 -22.77
C ASN A 135 -2.45 4.57 -23.34
N ILE A 136 -2.62 3.57 -22.44
CA ILE A 136 -3.02 2.20 -22.78
C ILE A 136 -4.52 2.16 -23.05
N LEU A 137 -5.31 2.86 -22.21
CA LEU A 137 -6.76 2.96 -22.34
C LEU A 137 -7.13 4.19 -23.18
N LYS A 138 -7.44 3.97 -24.46
CA LYS A 138 -7.75 5.06 -25.41
C LYS A 138 -9.23 5.42 -25.50
N THR A 139 -10.12 4.53 -25.06
CA THR A 139 -11.58 4.70 -25.18
C THR A 139 -12.20 5.02 -23.83
N SER A 140 -13.12 6.00 -23.79
CA SER A 140 -13.82 6.42 -22.57
C SER A 140 -14.56 5.26 -21.89
N ASN A 141 -15.12 4.33 -22.68
CA ASN A 141 -15.81 3.16 -22.15
C ASN A 141 -14.86 2.20 -21.41
N SER A 142 -13.67 1.93 -21.96
CA SER A 142 -12.68 1.07 -21.30
C SER A 142 -12.11 1.72 -20.05
N ILE A 143 -11.93 3.05 -20.05
CA ILE A 143 -11.50 3.80 -18.86
C ILE A 143 -12.51 3.64 -17.72
N LYS A 144 -13.80 3.87 -18.01
CA LYS A 144 -14.86 3.71 -17.01
C LYS A 144 -14.95 2.28 -16.48
N LEU A 145 -14.84 1.29 -17.38
CA LEU A 145 -14.88 -0.11 -17.00
C LEU A 145 -13.73 -0.48 -16.07
N VAL A 146 -12.48 -0.14 -16.42
CA VAL A 146 -11.30 -0.45 -15.59
C VAL A 146 -11.39 0.25 -14.25
N ASN A 147 -11.84 1.50 -14.19
CA ASN A 147 -12.03 2.21 -12.92
C ASN A 147 -13.06 1.51 -12.02
N LEU A 148 -14.21 1.12 -12.57
CA LEU A 148 -15.23 0.37 -11.82
C LEU A 148 -14.70 -0.98 -11.34
N CYS A 149 -14.00 -1.73 -12.20
CA CYS A 149 -13.38 -3.01 -11.82
C CYS A 149 -12.32 -2.82 -10.72
N SER A 150 -11.47 -1.81 -10.83
CA SER A 150 -10.46 -1.47 -9.83
C SER A 150 -11.08 -1.18 -8.46
N ILE A 151 -12.13 -0.35 -8.42
CA ILE A 151 -12.84 -0.03 -7.18
C ILE A 151 -13.49 -1.28 -6.59
N PHE A 152 -14.15 -2.09 -7.43
CA PHE A 152 -14.82 -3.31 -7.00
C PHE A 152 -13.85 -4.31 -6.38
N ILE A 153 -12.78 -4.67 -7.10
CA ILE A 153 -11.79 -5.65 -6.64
C ILE A 153 -11.06 -5.14 -5.39
N SER A 154 -10.67 -3.87 -5.38
CA SER A 154 -10.03 -3.22 -4.23
C SER A 154 -10.90 -3.30 -2.98
N THR A 155 -12.19 -2.94 -3.10
CA THR A 155 -13.12 -2.94 -1.97
C THR A 155 -13.38 -4.35 -1.46
N TRP A 156 -13.55 -5.32 -2.37
CA TRP A 156 -13.76 -6.72 -2.01
C TRP A 156 -12.55 -7.29 -1.24
N LEU A 157 -11.33 -7.14 -1.76
CA LEU A 157 -10.12 -7.62 -1.09
C LEU A 157 -9.90 -6.92 0.27
N THR A 158 -10.17 -5.62 0.34
CA THR A 158 -10.05 -4.87 1.60
C THR A 158 -11.06 -5.35 2.64
N ALA A 159 -12.30 -5.64 2.23
CA ALA A 159 -13.34 -6.18 3.11
C ALA A 159 -12.99 -7.60 3.60
N ALA A 160 -12.53 -8.47 2.70
CA ALA A 160 -12.06 -9.81 3.05
C ALA A 160 -10.91 -9.75 4.07
N GLY A 161 -9.92 -8.88 3.85
CA GLY A 161 -8.81 -8.68 4.79
C GLY A 161 -9.23 -8.12 6.15
N PHE A 162 -10.24 -7.25 6.18
CA PHE A 162 -10.81 -6.76 7.43
C PHE A 162 -11.49 -7.89 8.22
N ILE A 163 -12.35 -8.69 7.57
CA ILE A 163 -13.01 -9.85 8.20
C ILE A 163 -11.95 -10.85 8.67
N HIS A 164 -10.97 -11.17 7.83
CA HIS A 164 -9.86 -12.05 8.19
C HIS A 164 -9.12 -11.59 9.45
N LEU A 165 -8.87 -10.28 9.61
CA LEU A 165 -8.24 -9.75 10.82
C LEU A 165 -9.15 -9.91 12.04
N VAL A 166 -10.44 -9.57 11.92
CA VAL A 166 -11.40 -9.59 13.04
C VAL A 166 -11.63 -11.02 13.53
N GLU A 167 -11.93 -11.94 12.62
CA GLU A 167 -12.25 -13.34 12.94
C GLU A 167 -11.05 -14.07 13.56
N ASN A 168 -9.85 -13.87 13.00
CA ASN A 168 -8.66 -14.51 13.55
C ASN A 168 -8.19 -13.86 14.87
N SER A 169 -8.47 -12.57 15.10
CA SER A 169 -8.08 -11.90 16.35
C SER A 169 -9.04 -12.24 17.50
N GLY A 170 -10.33 -12.45 17.18
CA GLY A 170 -11.38 -12.68 18.17
C GLY A 170 -11.89 -11.39 18.84
N ASP A 171 -12.97 -11.54 19.59
CA ASP A 171 -13.68 -10.42 20.22
C ASP A 171 -13.00 -9.90 21.49
N PRO A 172 -12.72 -8.60 21.62
CA PRO A 172 -12.13 -8.02 22.83
C PRO A 172 -12.99 -8.21 24.09
N TRP A 173 -14.33 -8.23 23.95
CA TRP A 173 -15.26 -8.38 25.07
C TRP A 173 -15.39 -9.84 25.56
N GLU A 174 -14.94 -10.81 24.78
CA GLU A 174 -14.85 -12.24 25.14
C GLU A 174 -13.40 -12.65 25.43
N ASN A 175 -12.53 -11.70 25.81
CA ASN A 175 -11.10 -11.91 26.05
C ASN A 175 -10.37 -12.62 24.89
N PHE A 176 -10.77 -12.36 23.64
CA PHE A 176 -10.20 -12.96 22.43
C PHE A 176 -10.28 -14.51 22.39
N GLN A 177 -11.17 -15.13 23.17
CA GLN A 177 -11.29 -16.60 23.20
C GLN A 177 -12.05 -17.19 22.00
N ASN A 178 -12.83 -16.37 21.29
CA ASN A 178 -13.63 -16.78 20.15
C ASN A 178 -12.92 -16.60 18.80
N SER A 179 -11.59 -16.68 18.76
CA SER A 179 -10.83 -16.60 17.51
C SER A 179 -11.15 -17.79 16.59
N GLN A 180 -11.49 -17.53 15.34
CA GLN A 180 -11.64 -18.55 14.30
C GLN A 180 -10.42 -18.50 13.38
N THR A 181 -9.73 -19.64 13.23
CA THR A 181 -8.57 -19.74 12.32
C THR A 181 -9.05 -19.91 10.89
N LEU A 182 -9.39 -18.78 10.25
CA LEU A 182 -9.81 -18.73 8.86
C LEU A 182 -8.65 -18.27 7.99
N SER A 183 -8.47 -18.91 6.84
CA SER A 183 -7.53 -18.44 5.83
C SER A 183 -8.08 -17.22 5.10
N TYR A 184 -7.20 -16.36 4.57
CA TYR A 184 -7.62 -15.20 3.80
C TYR A 184 -8.56 -15.55 2.64
N TRP A 185 -8.31 -16.68 1.98
CA TRP A 185 -9.11 -17.13 0.83
C TRP A 185 -10.50 -17.65 1.19
N GLU A 186 -10.74 -18.06 2.44
CA GLU A 186 -12.09 -18.39 2.91
C GLU A 186 -12.92 -17.12 3.17
N CYS A 187 -12.25 -15.98 3.40
CA CYS A 187 -12.88 -14.68 3.61
C CYS A 187 -13.14 -13.90 2.31
N VAL A 188 -12.61 -14.35 1.16
CA VAL A 188 -12.80 -13.76 -0.18
C VAL A 188 -14.02 -14.36 -0.85
#